data_AF-A0A959A9N8-F1
#
_entry.id   AF-A0A959A9N8-F1
#
_cell.length_a   1.000
_cell.length_b   1.000
_cell.length_c   1.000
_cell.angle_alpha   90.00
_cell.angle_beta   90.00
_cell.angle_gamma   90.00
#
_symmetry.space_group_name_H-M   'P 1'
#
loop_
_entity.id
_entity.type
_entity.pdbx_description
1 polymer ?
#
loop_
_entity_poly.entity_id
_entity_poly.type
_entity_poly.pdbx_seq_one_letter_code
_entity_poly.pdbx_strand_id
1 'polypeptide(L)'
;MEENEHYIDSIYNYCDRWCERCKYTDRCYNFQMDVEDGIDPLYKDLSDEEIWAQVGKRLAQTFELLRQHAAEAGIDLDNLPDVEEEPPSKRAARLEAQCEDIHKEYIESCRLFFEENKAYFEEKGQETISWVEMGLSGEQEALAKWEEVKAQSEVIHWYTFFIGVKMRRAIGGLDDMHEDHWGSPEQSDANRTARIVMLAIERSMAAWQAMLDAFPEKEDGIIQVLALLSKFRRMVVTNFPRWAEAGPDVVW
;
A
#
# COMPACT_ATOMS: atom_id res chain seq x y z
N MET A 1 -11.91 -10.23 -24.31
CA MET A 1 -11.31 -8.89 -24.17
C MET A 1 -10.08 -8.89 -25.06
N GLU A 2 -10.02 -8.03 -26.08
CA GLU A 2 -8.77 -7.84 -26.83
C GLU A 2 -7.68 -7.43 -25.82
N GLU A 3 -6.54 -8.13 -25.82
CA GLU A 3 -5.35 -7.72 -25.07
C GLU A 3 -4.96 -6.34 -25.57
N ASN A 4 -5.42 -5.31 -24.87
CA ASN A 4 -4.99 -3.95 -25.14
C ASN A 4 -3.56 -3.83 -24.58
N GLU A 5 -2.56 -4.11 -25.42
CA GLU A 5 -1.11 -4.11 -25.11
C GLU A 5 -0.64 -2.83 -24.38
N HIS A 6 -1.45 -1.77 -24.42
CA HIS A 6 -1.20 -0.52 -23.70
C HIS A 6 -1.23 -0.68 -22.17
N TYR A 7 -2.22 -1.41 -21.64
CA TYR A 7 -2.44 -1.55 -20.20
C TYR A 7 -1.57 -2.63 -19.58
N ILE A 8 -1.08 -2.38 -18.36
CA ILE A 8 -0.38 -3.42 -17.59
C ILE A 8 -1.44 -4.39 -17.08
N ASP A 9 -1.37 -5.64 -17.52
CA ASP A 9 -2.28 -6.67 -17.06
C ASP A 9 -2.21 -6.84 -15.54
N SER A 10 -3.38 -7.01 -14.92
CA SER A 10 -3.51 -7.23 -13.48
C SER A 10 -2.82 -6.16 -12.60
N ILE A 11 -2.61 -4.93 -13.11
CA ILE A 11 -1.92 -3.85 -12.37
C ILE A 11 -2.53 -3.58 -10.98
N TYR A 12 -3.83 -3.81 -10.84
CA TYR A 12 -4.57 -3.69 -9.58
C TYR A 12 -4.09 -4.63 -8.48
N ASN A 13 -3.50 -5.77 -8.84
CA ASN A 13 -2.86 -6.70 -7.92
C ASN A 13 -1.49 -6.21 -7.42
N TYR A 14 -0.95 -5.13 -7.99
CA TYR A 14 0.35 -4.52 -7.63
C TYR A 14 0.21 -3.07 -7.16
N CYS A 15 -1.01 -2.65 -6.86
CA CYS A 15 -1.35 -1.27 -6.57
C CYS A 15 -1.25 -0.97 -5.06
N ASP A 16 -0.52 0.09 -4.71
CA ASP A 16 -0.53 0.69 -3.37
C ASP A 16 -1.54 1.84 -3.22
N ARG A 17 -2.32 2.09 -4.28
CA ARG A 17 -3.36 3.12 -4.39
C ARG A 17 -2.85 4.55 -4.23
N TRP A 18 -1.54 4.79 -4.34
CA TRP A 18 -0.97 6.13 -4.29
C TRP A 18 -0.83 6.73 -5.70
N CYS A 19 -1.97 7.02 -6.32
CA CYS A 19 -2.04 7.47 -7.72
C CYS A 19 -1.22 8.75 -7.97
N GLU A 20 -1.17 9.66 -7.00
CA GLU A 20 -0.43 10.92 -7.03
C GLU A 20 1.09 10.73 -7.18
N ARG A 21 1.61 9.56 -6.81
CA ARG A 21 3.03 9.19 -6.93
C ARG A 21 3.26 8.00 -7.86
N CYS A 22 2.22 7.54 -8.57
CA CYS A 22 2.29 6.37 -9.43
C CYS A 22 2.84 6.72 -10.82
N LYS A 23 3.92 6.06 -11.25
CA LYS A 23 4.54 6.26 -12.56
C LYS A 23 3.85 5.53 -13.73
N TYR A 24 2.72 4.88 -13.46
CA TYR A 24 2.01 4.03 -14.43
C TYR A 24 0.58 4.48 -14.66
N THR A 25 0.20 5.70 -14.28
CA THR A 25 -1.18 6.21 -14.45
C THR A 25 -1.61 6.17 -15.91
N ASP A 26 -0.68 6.40 -16.84
CA ASP A 26 -0.84 6.26 -18.30
C ASP A 26 -1.15 4.82 -18.75
N ARG A 27 -0.65 3.81 -18.03
CA ARG A 27 -0.84 2.38 -18.35
C ARG A 27 -1.71 1.63 -17.34
N CYS A 28 -2.41 2.36 -16.47
CA CYS A 28 -3.24 1.80 -15.41
C CYS A 28 -4.71 1.84 -15.80
N TYR A 29 -5.28 0.67 -16.14
CA TYR A 29 -6.71 0.59 -16.48
C TYR A 29 -7.60 1.13 -15.36
N ASN A 30 -7.30 0.84 -14.09
CA ASN A 30 -8.06 1.37 -12.96
C ASN A 30 -8.06 2.91 -12.91
N PHE A 31 -6.90 3.53 -13.15
CA PHE A 31 -6.79 4.99 -13.13
C PHE A 31 -7.58 5.61 -14.28
N GLN A 32 -7.41 5.09 -15.50
CA GLN A 32 -8.12 5.60 -16.67
C GLN A 32 -9.63 5.41 -16.54
N MET A 33 -10.08 4.27 -16.03
CA MET A 33 -11.49 3.99 -15.78
C MET A 33 -12.09 4.96 -14.76
N ASP A 34 -11.34 5.35 -13.72
CA ASP A 34 -11.80 6.35 -12.74
C ASP A 34 -11.91 7.74 -13.40
N VAL A 35 -10.92 8.14 -14.21
CA VAL A 35 -10.94 9.40 -14.98
C VAL A 35 -12.10 9.46 -15.96
N GLU A 36 -12.36 8.38 -16.70
CA GLU A 36 -13.50 8.27 -17.62
C GLU A 36 -14.85 8.40 -16.91
N ASP A 37 -14.92 7.97 -15.65
CA ASP A 37 -16.09 8.10 -14.79
C ASP A 37 -16.21 9.48 -14.10
N GLY A 38 -15.28 10.39 -14.38
CA GLY A 38 -15.26 11.74 -13.84
C GLY A 38 -14.63 11.84 -12.45
N ILE A 39 -13.93 10.81 -11.99
CA ILE A 39 -13.12 10.83 -10.77
C ILE A 39 -11.68 11.06 -11.20
N ASP A 40 -11.10 12.21 -10.87
CA ASP A 40 -9.65 12.36 -11.02
C ASP A 40 -8.98 11.82 -9.75
N PRO A 41 -8.27 10.67 -9.78
CA PRO A 41 -7.59 10.17 -8.59
C PRO A 41 -6.46 11.11 -8.12
N LEU A 42 -6.05 12.08 -8.95
CA LEU A 42 -5.10 13.14 -8.61
C LEU A 42 -5.77 14.38 -7.99
N TYR A 43 -7.10 14.50 -8.08
CA TYR A 43 -7.86 15.66 -7.61
C TYR A 43 -9.14 15.21 -6.86
N LYS A 44 -9.06 15.20 -5.54
CA LYS A 44 -10.12 14.69 -4.64
C LYS A 44 -11.12 15.77 -4.22
N ASP A 45 -11.77 16.42 -5.19
CA ASP A 45 -12.78 17.45 -4.91
C ASP A 45 -14.17 16.98 -5.38
N LEU A 46 -14.63 15.86 -4.81
CA LEU A 46 -15.96 15.31 -5.03
C LEU A 46 -16.82 15.56 -3.78
N SER A 47 -18.08 15.95 -3.99
CA SER A 47 -19.07 15.98 -2.92
C SER A 47 -19.45 14.58 -2.46
N ASP A 48 -19.96 14.45 -1.23
CA ASP A 48 -20.45 13.19 -0.69
C ASP A 48 -21.53 12.56 -1.59
N GLU A 49 -22.42 13.38 -2.15
CA GLU A 49 -23.47 12.94 -3.06
C GLU A 49 -22.90 12.33 -4.36
N GLU A 50 -21.89 12.96 -4.94
CA GLU A 50 -21.22 12.46 -6.16
C GLU A 50 -20.51 11.14 -5.90
N ILE A 51 -19.84 11.01 -4.75
CA ILE A 51 -19.19 9.78 -4.32
C ILE A 51 -20.21 8.64 -4.23
N TRP A 52 -21.33 8.83 -3.51
CA TRP A 52 -22.34 7.78 -3.34
C TRP A 52 -23.05 7.42 -4.65
N ALA A 53 -23.31 8.40 -5.52
CA ALA A 53 -23.89 8.14 -6.84
C ALA A 53 -22.99 7.23 -7.68
N GLN A 54 -21.68 7.48 -7.67
CA GLN A 54 -20.72 6.68 -8.41
C GLN A 54 -20.54 5.27 -7.82
N VAL A 55 -20.49 5.13 -6.49
CA VAL A 55 -20.47 3.82 -5.83
C VAL A 55 -21.69 3.00 -6.25
N GLY A 56 -22.89 3.61 -6.23
CA GLY A 56 -24.11 2.97 -6.68
C GLY A 56 -24.05 2.52 -8.15
N LYS A 57 -23.55 3.39 -9.04
CA LYS A 57 -23.36 3.09 -10.47
C LYS A 57 -22.42 1.91 -10.68
N ARG A 58 -21.22 1.92 -10.10
CA ARG A 58 -20.21 0.85 -10.24
C ARG A 58 -20.70 -0.48 -9.69
N LEU A 59 -21.41 -0.45 -8.56
CA LEU A 59 -21.97 -1.64 -7.96
C LEU A 59 -23.07 -2.25 -8.85
N ALA A 60 -23.95 -1.42 -9.41
CA ALA A 60 -24.99 -1.88 -10.34
C ALA A 60 -24.40 -2.49 -11.61
N GLN A 61 -23.37 -1.86 -12.19
CA GLN A 61 -22.65 -2.39 -13.35
C GLN A 61 -21.97 -3.73 -13.03
N THR A 62 -21.32 -3.83 -11.87
CA THR A 62 -20.70 -5.08 -11.41
C THR A 62 -21.72 -6.20 -11.24
N PHE A 63 -22.88 -5.93 -10.61
CA PHE A 63 -23.94 -6.93 -10.45
C PHE A 63 -24.51 -7.41 -11.78
N GLU A 64 -24.68 -6.50 -12.76
CA GLU A 64 -25.14 -6.87 -14.09
C GLU A 64 -24.14 -7.81 -14.77
N LEU A 65 -22.84 -7.47 -14.74
CA LEU A 65 -21.79 -8.30 -15.31
C LEU A 65 -21.72 -9.69 -14.64
N LEU A 66 -21.82 -9.72 -13.30
CA LEU A 66 -21.84 -10.97 -12.52
C LEU A 66 -23.03 -11.86 -12.90
N ARG A 67 -24.23 -11.30 -13.05
CA ARG A 67 -25.42 -12.05 -13.47
C ARG A 67 -25.28 -12.60 -14.88
N GLN A 68 -24.73 -11.82 -15.80
CA GLN A 68 -24.47 -12.25 -17.17
C GLN A 68 -23.50 -13.43 -17.20
N HIS A 69 -22.33 -13.30 -16.54
CA HIS A 69 -21.35 -14.39 -16.47
C HIS A 69 -21.88 -15.63 -15.74
N ALA A 70 -22.66 -15.45 -14.67
CA ALA A 70 -23.29 -16.57 -13.96
C ALA A 70 -24.28 -17.30 -14.87
N ALA A 71 -25.11 -16.57 -15.61
CA ALA A 71 -26.04 -17.17 -16.57
C ALA A 71 -25.31 -17.93 -17.69
N GLU A 72 -24.21 -17.38 -18.22
CA GLU A 72 -23.36 -18.05 -19.22
C GLU A 72 -22.71 -19.33 -18.68
N ALA A 73 -22.28 -19.32 -17.42
CA ALA A 73 -21.71 -20.48 -16.73
C ALA A 73 -22.77 -21.47 -16.23
N GLY A 74 -24.06 -21.16 -16.35
CA GLY A 74 -25.16 -21.96 -15.82
C GLY A 74 -25.24 -21.98 -14.28
N ILE A 75 -24.73 -20.95 -13.63
CA ILE A 75 -24.72 -20.77 -12.17
C ILE A 75 -25.93 -19.95 -11.74
N ASP A 76 -26.71 -20.48 -10.80
CA ASP A 76 -27.82 -19.77 -10.16
C ASP A 76 -27.33 -19.04 -8.91
N LEU A 77 -27.21 -17.71 -9.00
CA LEU A 77 -26.75 -16.86 -7.88
C LEU A 77 -27.72 -16.82 -6.71
N ASP A 78 -29.01 -17.09 -6.94
CA ASP A 78 -30.04 -17.08 -5.90
C ASP A 78 -30.16 -18.45 -5.19
N ASN A 79 -29.42 -19.46 -5.66
CA ASN A 79 -29.44 -20.83 -5.14
C ASN A 79 -28.04 -21.47 -5.18
N LEU A 80 -27.07 -20.80 -4.55
CA LEU A 80 -25.73 -21.33 -4.37
C LEU A 80 -25.70 -22.39 -3.25
N PRO A 81 -24.91 -23.46 -3.39
CA PRO A 81 -24.68 -24.39 -2.29
C PRO A 81 -23.93 -23.68 -1.16
N ASP A 82 -24.23 -24.07 0.09
CA ASP A 82 -23.38 -23.67 1.22
C ASP A 82 -21.98 -24.26 1.02
N VAL A 83 -20.99 -23.38 0.90
CA VAL A 83 -19.58 -23.77 0.87
C VAL A 83 -19.04 -23.61 2.29
N GLU A 84 -18.60 -24.70 2.90
CA GLU A 84 -17.82 -24.61 4.14
C GLU A 84 -16.47 -23.99 3.82
N GLU A 85 -16.23 -22.77 4.29
CA GLU A 85 -14.90 -22.17 4.24
C GLU A 85 -13.95 -22.99 5.11
N GLU A 86 -12.89 -23.52 4.51
CA GLU A 86 -11.86 -24.18 5.29
C GLU A 86 -11.18 -23.15 6.20
N PRO A 87 -11.06 -23.42 7.51
CA PRO A 87 -10.37 -22.50 8.39
C PRO A 87 -8.90 -22.40 7.97
N PRO A 88 -8.26 -21.23 8.15
CA PRO A 88 -6.85 -21.06 7.80
C PRO A 88 -5.99 -22.09 8.52
N SER A 89 -4.92 -22.54 7.87
CA SER A 89 -4.01 -23.49 8.48
C SER A 89 -3.43 -22.94 9.79
N LYS A 90 -3.03 -23.83 10.70
CA LYS A 90 -2.37 -23.43 11.95
C LYS A 90 -1.14 -22.53 11.71
N ARG A 91 -0.48 -22.69 10.55
CA ARG A 91 0.63 -21.85 10.14
C ARG A 91 0.16 -20.45 9.78
N ALA A 92 -0.84 -20.32 8.90
CA ALA A 92 -1.42 -19.04 8.50
C ALA A 92 -1.98 -18.28 9.71
N ALA A 93 -2.79 -18.93 10.54
CA ALA A 93 -3.35 -18.32 11.76
C ALA A 93 -2.27 -17.82 12.73
N ARG A 94 -1.17 -18.57 12.90
CA ARG A 94 -0.04 -18.15 13.75
C ARG A 94 0.68 -16.93 13.18
N LEU A 95 0.90 -16.90 11.86
CA LEU A 95 1.55 -15.78 11.19
C LEU A 95 0.68 -14.53 11.22
N GLU A 96 -0.62 -14.68 11.04
CA GLU A 96 -1.58 -13.58 11.13
C GLU A 96 -1.57 -12.95 12.51
N ALA A 97 -1.61 -13.74 13.58
CA ALA A 97 -1.51 -13.22 14.95
C ALA A 97 -0.19 -12.48 15.19
N GLN A 98 0.95 -13.03 14.72
CA GLN A 98 2.24 -12.35 14.80
C GLN A 98 2.28 -11.05 14.00
N CYS A 99 1.67 -11.04 12.81
CA CYS A 99 1.56 -9.87 11.95
C CYS A 99 0.75 -8.77 12.64
N GLU A 100 -0.38 -9.13 13.26
CA GLU A 100 -1.25 -8.21 13.99
C GLU A 100 -0.51 -7.58 15.19
N ASP A 101 0.23 -8.39 15.97
CA ASP A 101 1.00 -7.89 17.11
C ASP A 101 2.09 -6.90 16.67
N ILE A 102 2.86 -7.24 15.64
CA ILE A 102 3.89 -6.35 15.08
C ILE A 102 3.25 -5.09 14.48
N HIS A 103 2.10 -5.21 13.81
CA HIS A 103 1.43 -4.07 13.19
C HIS A 103 0.91 -3.08 14.21
N LYS A 104 0.31 -3.56 15.30
CA LYS A 104 -0.12 -2.72 16.43
C LYS A 104 1.05 -1.96 17.03
N GLU A 105 2.16 -2.65 17.28
CA GLU A 105 3.38 -2.02 17.80
C GLU A 105 3.91 -0.97 16.81
N TYR A 106 3.90 -1.27 15.50
CA TYR A 106 4.36 -0.35 14.46
C TYR A 106 3.49 0.91 14.33
N ILE A 107 2.16 0.76 14.33
CA ILE A 107 1.23 1.89 14.32
C ILE A 107 1.48 2.77 15.55
N GLU A 108 1.59 2.17 16.72
CA GLU A 108 1.76 2.92 17.96
C GLU A 108 3.12 3.62 18.03
N SER A 109 4.21 2.96 17.63
CA SER A 109 5.53 3.60 17.55
C SER A 109 5.56 4.76 16.56
N CYS A 110 4.90 4.64 15.40
CA CYS A 110 4.76 5.77 14.47
C CYS A 110 3.97 6.91 15.10
N ARG A 111 2.83 6.60 15.72
CA ARG A 111 1.95 7.59 16.35
C ARG A 111 2.68 8.36 17.45
N LEU A 112 3.29 7.64 18.39
CA LEU A 112 4.04 8.24 19.50
C LEU A 112 5.21 9.08 18.99
N PHE A 113 5.96 8.60 17.99
CA PHE A 113 7.04 9.39 17.40
C PHE A 113 6.57 10.76 16.92
N PHE A 114 5.49 10.84 16.13
CA PHE A 114 5.00 12.13 15.64
C PHE A 114 4.33 12.97 16.74
N GLU A 115 3.61 12.36 17.67
CA GLU A 115 2.96 13.07 18.78
C GLU A 115 3.98 13.71 19.73
N GLU A 116 4.98 12.94 20.18
CA GLU A 116 6.00 13.40 21.12
C GLU A 116 6.96 14.42 20.50
N ASN A 117 7.16 14.37 19.18
CA ASN A 117 8.06 15.28 18.47
C ASN A 117 7.35 16.43 17.75
N LYS A 118 6.03 16.56 17.91
CA LYS A 118 5.24 17.61 17.25
C LYS A 118 5.79 19.02 17.48
N ALA A 119 6.01 19.40 18.74
CA ALA A 119 6.52 20.73 19.09
C ALA A 119 7.93 20.98 18.51
N TYR A 120 8.76 19.93 18.49
CA TYR A 120 10.10 20.00 17.91
C TYR A 120 10.04 20.23 16.38
N PHE A 121 9.14 19.54 15.67
CA PHE A 121 8.96 19.75 14.23
C PHE A 121 8.36 21.13 13.92
N GLU A 122 7.43 21.62 14.73
CA GLU A 122 6.88 22.97 14.60
C GLU A 122 7.96 24.03 14.77
N GLU A 123 8.83 23.89 15.77
CA GLU A 123 9.98 24.77 16.00
C GLU A 123 10.95 24.76 14.81
N LYS A 124 11.34 23.57 14.32
CA LYS A 124 12.24 23.45 13.16
C LYS A 124 11.65 24.04 11.88
N GLY A 125 10.33 23.90 11.68
CA GLY A 125 9.62 24.53 10.57
C GLY A 125 9.65 26.05 10.67
N GLN A 126 9.39 26.61 11.85
CA GLN A 126 9.45 28.06 12.10
C GLN A 126 10.86 28.62 11.95
N GLU A 127 11.87 27.92 12.47
CA GLU A 127 13.28 28.27 12.26
C GLU A 127 13.60 28.36 10.77
N THR A 128 13.17 27.38 9.98
CA THR A 128 13.38 27.37 8.51
C THR A 128 12.71 28.57 7.84
N ILE A 129 11.45 28.88 8.18
CA ILE A 129 10.74 30.06 7.65
C ILE A 129 11.47 31.35 8.02
N SER A 130 11.85 31.51 9.28
CA SER A 130 12.55 32.70 9.75
C SER A 130 13.90 32.87 9.06
N TRP A 131 14.63 31.77 8.85
CA TRP A 131 15.91 31.74 8.16
C TRP A 131 15.77 32.25 6.71
N VAL A 132 14.72 31.80 6.02
CA VAL A 132 14.34 32.21 4.66
C VAL A 132 13.97 33.70 4.61
N GLU A 133 13.09 34.16 5.51
CA GLU A 133 12.66 35.56 5.55
C GLU A 133 13.80 36.55 5.82
N MET A 134 14.82 36.12 6.56
CA MET A 134 16.01 36.91 6.85
C MET A 134 17.03 36.93 5.69
N GLY A 135 16.80 36.19 4.60
CA GLY A 135 17.64 36.18 3.39
C GLY A 135 19.08 35.72 3.64
N LEU A 136 19.28 34.79 4.59
CA LEU A 136 20.60 34.28 4.93
C LEU A 136 21.07 33.27 3.87
N SER A 137 22.40 33.10 3.76
CA SER A 137 22.99 32.12 2.84
C SER A 137 22.52 30.69 3.14
N GLY A 138 22.20 29.91 2.09
CA GLY A 138 21.76 28.52 2.23
C GLY A 138 20.24 28.32 2.29
N GLU A 139 19.46 29.40 2.11
CA GLU A 139 17.99 29.38 2.10
C GLU A 139 17.38 28.27 1.23
N GLN A 140 17.82 28.14 -0.03
CA GLN A 140 17.27 27.13 -0.93
C GLN A 140 17.55 25.71 -0.45
N GLU A 141 18.70 25.48 0.17
CA GLU A 141 19.08 24.16 0.72
C GLU A 141 18.25 23.84 1.96
N ALA A 142 18.02 24.82 2.84
CA ALA A 142 17.17 24.66 4.02
C ALA A 142 15.71 24.35 3.63
N LEU A 143 15.17 25.06 2.66
CA LEU A 143 13.82 24.79 2.12
C LEU A 143 13.73 23.41 1.48
N ALA A 144 14.69 23.03 0.64
CA ALA A 144 14.71 21.72 0.00
C ALA A 144 14.77 20.59 1.03
N LYS A 145 15.57 20.74 2.08
CA LYS A 145 15.64 19.77 3.19
C LYS A 145 14.30 19.66 3.92
N TRP A 146 13.60 20.77 4.16
CA TRP A 146 12.31 20.75 4.84
C TRP A 146 11.20 20.14 3.97
N GLU A 147 11.19 20.42 2.66
CA GLU A 147 10.29 19.75 1.71
C GLU A 147 10.52 18.24 1.68
N GLU A 148 11.79 17.80 1.70
CA GLU A 148 12.13 16.39 1.78
C GLU A 148 11.58 15.74 3.06
N VAL A 149 11.79 16.36 4.23
CA VAL A 149 11.23 15.86 5.50
C VAL A 149 9.71 15.71 5.44
N LYS A 150 9.00 16.69 4.87
CA LYS A 150 7.54 16.61 4.68
C LYS A 150 7.17 15.45 3.75
N ALA A 151 7.85 15.34 2.61
CA ALA A 151 7.61 14.28 1.64
C ALA A 151 7.83 12.88 2.22
N GLN A 152 8.83 12.71 3.10
CA GLN A 152 9.10 11.44 3.79
C GLN A 152 8.10 11.17 4.92
N SER A 153 7.63 12.20 5.61
CA SER A 153 6.55 12.06 6.60
C SER A 153 5.26 11.54 5.96
N GLU A 154 4.91 12.01 4.76
CA GLU A 154 3.79 11.46 3.98
C GLU A 154 4.00 9.98 3.64
N VAL A 155 5.22 9.59 3.23
CA VAL A 155 5.55 8.18 2.92
C VAL A 155 5.35 7.29 4.13
N ILE A 156 5.82 7.74 5.29
CA ILE A 156 5.64 7.03 6.55
C ILE A 156 4.14 6.84 6.82
N HIS A 157 3.36 7.94 6.85
CA HIS A 157 1.93 7.88 7.16
C HIS A 157 1.14 6.99 6.19
N TRP A 158 1.45 7.05 4.90
CA TRP A 158 0.81 6.22 3.88
C TRP A 158 1.04 4.73 4.15
N TYR A 159 2.28 4.33 4.45
CA TYR A 159 2.62 2.93 4.62
C TYR A 159 2.39 2.38 6.04
N THR A 160 2.15 3.22 7.04
CA THR A 160 1.86 2.80 8.44
C THR A 160 0.73 1.78 8.52
N PHE A 161 -0.41 2.05 7.87
CA PHE A 161 -1.56 1.14 7.89
C PHE A 161 -1.49 0.10 6.76
N PHE A 162 -0.94 0.50 5.62
CA PHE A 162 -0.89 -0.33 4.41
C PHE A 162 -0.14 -1.65 4.61
N ILE A 163 1.04 -1.61 5.24
CA ILE A 163 1.94 -2.77 5.37
C ILE A 163 1.23 -3.93 6.06
N GLY A 164 0.63 -3.72 7.24
CA GLY A 164 0.01 -4.82 7.99
C GLY A 164 -1.27 -5.35 7.35
N VAL A 165 -2.10 -4.48 6.73
CA VAL A 165 -3.29 -4.92 5.99
C VAL A 165 -2.91 -5.81 4.81
N LYS A 166 -1.93 -5.39 4.01
CA LYS A 166 -1.47 -6.16 2.85
C LYS A 166 -0.71 -7.42 3.27
N MET A 167 0.04 -7.37 4.35
CA MET A 167 0.72 -8.55 4.89
C MET A 167 -0.28 -9.62 5.31
N ARG A 168 -1.37 -9.25 6.00
CA ARG A 168 -2.46 -10.20 6.32
C ARG A 168 -3.11 -10.80 5.08
N ARG A 169 -3.34 -10.01 4.01
CA ARG A 169 -3.82 -10.56 2.73
C ARG A 169 -2.85 -11.60 2.16
N ALA A 170 -1.54 -11.30 2.15
CA ALA A 170 -0.55 -12.26 1.69
C ALA A 170 -0.59 -13.55 2.52
N ILE A 171 -0.71 -13.43 3.85
CA ILE A 171 -0.84 -14.58 4.77
C ILE A 171 -2.15 -15.36 4.52
N GLY A 172 -3.25 -14.69 4.18
CA GLY A 172 -4.52 -15.33 3.84
C GLY A 172 -4.41 -16.23 2.62
N GLY A 173 -3.61 -15.85 1.61
CA GLY A 173 -3.36 -16.68 0.43
C GLY A 173 -2.27 -17.74 0.60
N LEU A 174 -1.73 -17.95 1.80
CA LEU A 174 -0.56 -18.80 2.01
C LEU A 174 -0.83 -20.29 1.78
N ASP A 175 -2.06 -20.73 2.07
CA ASP A 175 -2.44 -22.13 1.93
C ASP A 175 -2.67 -22.50 0.45
N ASP A 176 -3.18 -21.55 -0.34
CA ASP A 176 -3.52 -21.75 -1.76
C ASP A 176 -2.37 -21.36 -2.71
N MET A 177 -1.23 -20.89 -2.17
CA MET A 177 -0.16 -20.28 -2.97
C MET A 177 0.56 -21.23 -3.92
N HIS A 178 0.31 -22.54 -3.78
CA HIS A 178 0.89 -23.62 -4.59
C HIS A 178 -0.12 -24.33 -5.48
N GLU A 179 -1.36 -23.84 -5.53
CA GLU A 179 -2.39 -24.43 -6.37
C GLU A 179 -2.12 -24.19 -7.87
N ASP A 180 -2.53 -25.16 -8.70
CA ASP A 180 -2.26 -25.18 -10.13
C ASP A 180 -2.98 -24.07 -10.92
N HIS A 181 -3.98 -23.41 -10.31
CA HIS A 181 -4.80 -22.39 -10.98
C HIS A 181 -4.09 -21.04 -11.18
N TRP A 182 -2.94 -20.81 -10.52
CA TRP A 182 -2.16 -19.57 -10.63
C TRP A 182 -1.29 -19.47 -11.89
N GLY A 183 -1.23 -20.51 -12.72
CA GLY A 183 -0.33 -20.61 -13.87
C GLY A 183 1.13 -20.87 -13.49
N SER A 184 1.63 -20.21 -12.45
CA SER A 184 2.90 -20.54 -11.79
C SER A 184 2.96 -20.08 -10.32
N PRO A 185 3.83 -20.66 -9.47
CA PRO A 185 3.88 -20.33 -8.04
C PRO A 185 4.23 -18.87 -7.74
N GLU A 186 5.08 -18.22 -8.55
CA GLU A 186 5.37 -16.79 -8.41
C GLU A 186 4.16 -15.91 -8.74
N GLN A 187 3.22 -16.39 -9.55
CA GLN A 187 2.00 -15.68 -9.90
C GLN A 187 0.86 -15.97 -8.90
N SER A 188 1.11 -16.56 -7.73
CA SER A 188 0.07 -16.66 -6.69
C SER A 188 -0.25 -15.29 -6.07
N ASP A 189 -1.51 -15.06 -5.69
CA ASP A 189 -1.92 -13.79 -5.04
C ASP A 189 -1.06 -13.48 -3.80
N ALA A 190 -0.70 -14.52 -3.05
CA ALA A 190 0.20 -14.45 -1.90
C ALA A 190 1.57 -13.85 -2.25
N ASN A 191 2.27 -14.41 -3.25
CA ASN A 191 3.59 -13.91 -3.63
C ASN A 191 3.53 -12.51 -4.27
N ARG A 192 2.51 -12.22 -5.08
CA ARG A 192 2.31 -10.87 -5.66
C ARG A 192 2.06 -9.83 -4.58
N THR A 193 1.18 -10.13 -3.63
CA THR A 193 0.88 -9.24 -2.50
C THR A 193 2.13 -9.05 -1.65
N ALA A 194 2.88 -10.11 -1.38
CA ALA A 194 4.15 -10.05 -0.65
C ALA A 194 5.19 -9.14 -1.33
N ARG A 195 5.23 -9.08 -2.66
CA ARG A 195 6.10 -8.13 -3.39
C ARG A 195 5.72 -6.68 -3.12
N ILE A 196 4.44 -6.34 -3.16
CA ILE A 196 4.00 -4.97 -2.84
C ILE A 196 4.31 -4.62 -1.38
N VAL A 197 4.09 -5.58 -0.47
CA VAL A 197 4.43 -5.41 0.95
C VAL A 197 5.92 -5.13 1.11
N MET A 198 6.80 -5.86 0.41
CA MET A 198 8.23 -5.60 0.43
C MET A 198 8.56 -4.19 -0.07
N LEU A 199 7.98 -3.76 -1.20
CA LEU A 199 8.18 -2.41 -1.73
C LEU A 199 7.74 -1.33 -0.75
N ALA A 200 6.59 -1.52 -0.10
CA ALA A 200 6.09 -0.61 0.93
C ALA A 200 7.02 -0.55 2.15
N ILE A 201 7.55 -1.69 2.60
CA ILE A 201 8.53 -1.76 3.69
C ILE A 201 9.81 -1.02 3.30
N GLU A 202 10.35 -1.25 2.11
CA GLU A 202 11.58 -0.61 1.66
C GLU A 202 11.43 0.91 1.54
N ARG A 203 10.31 1.39 0.99
CA ARG A 203 9.98 2.83 0.94
C ARG A 203 9.84 3.43 2.34
N SER A 204 9.13 2.74 3.24
CA SER A 204 8.98 3.20 4.63
C SER A 204 10.31 3.22 5.37
N MET A 205 11.16 2.20 5.22
CA MET A 205 12.50 2.17 5.80
C MET A 205 13.39 3.30 5.27
N ALA A 206 13.35 3.58 3.96
CA ALA A 206 14.09 4.69 3.37
C ALA A 206 13.61 6.05 3.92
N ALA A 207 12.29 6.22 4.08
CA ALA A 207 11.73 7.43 4.67
C ALA A 207 12.17 7.62 6.13
N TRP A 208 12.14 6.56 6.93
CA TRP A 208 12.64 6.60 8.31
C TRP A 208 14.15 6.86 8.38
N GLN A 209 14.94 6.32 7.44
CA GLN A 209 16.37 6.63 7.35
C GLN A 209 16.60 8.11 7.01
N ALA A 210 15.84 8.68 6.08
CA ALA A 210 15.91 10.11 5.79
C ALA A 210 15.51 10.98 7.00
N MET A 211 14.51 10.55 7.78
CA MET A 211 14.17 11.21 9.05
C MET A 211 15.29 11.11 10.07
N LEU A 212 16.03 10.00 10.13
CA LEU A 212 17.18 9.82 11.02
C LEU A 212 18.34 10.73 10.62
N ASP A 213 18.62 10.82 9.32
CA ASP A 213 19.66 11.70 8.79
C ASP A 213 19.32 13.19 9.03
N ALA A 214 18.03 13.54 8.98
CA ALA A 214 17.55 14.88 9.26
C ALA A 214 17.55 15.23 10.75
N PHE A 215 17.22 14.25 11.62
CA PHE A 215 17.05 14.44 13.07
C PHE A 215 17.76 13.35 13.89
N PRO A 216 19.11 13.32 13.92
CA PRO A 216 19.87 12.31 14.67
C PRO A 216 19.55 12.28 16.16
N GLU A 217 19.12 13.39 16.76
CA GLU A 217 18.69 13.45 18.16
C GLU A 217 17.42 12.66 18.47
N LYS A 218 16.69 12.20 17.44
CA LYS A 218 15.48 11.37 17.56
C LYS A 218 15.74 9.89 17.26
N GLU A 219 17.02 9.49 17.26
CA GLU A 219 17.50 8.15 16.90
C GLU A 219 16.71 7.02 17.56
N ASP A 220 16.55 7.05 18.89
CA ASP A 220 15.94 5.94 19.64
C ASP A 220 14.53 5.58 19.13
N GLY A 221 13.69 6.59 18.89
CA GLY A 221 12.33 6.41 18.37
C GLY A 221 12.32 5.88 16.94
N ILE A 222 13.26 6.33 16.11
CA ILE A 222 13.37 5.89 14.71
C ILE A 222 13.89 4.46 14.63
N ILE A 223 14.90 4.11 15.43
CA ILE A 223 15.46 2.75 15.49
C ILE A 223 14.39 1.74 15.93
N GLN A 224 13.54 2.10 16.91
CA GLN A 224 12.43 1.25 17.32
C GLN A 224 11.52 0.91 16.14
N VAL A 225 11.16 1.92 15.33
CA VAL A 225 10.32 1.73 14.15
C VAL A 225 11.03 0.88 13.07
N LEU A 226 12.29 1.17 12.77
CA LEU A 226 13.09 0.41 11.81
C LEU A 226 13.23 -1.07 12.20
N ALA A 227 13.30 -1.36 13.51
CA ALA A 227 13.32 -2.73 14.00
C ALA A 227 12.00 -3.48 13.69
N LEU A 228 10.86 -2.81 13.78
CA LEU A 228 9.53 -3.37 13.45
C LEU A 228 9.38 -3.63 11.95
N LEU A 229 9.79 -2.67 11.11
CA LEU A 229 9.86 -2.85 9.66
C LEU A 229 10.79 -4.02 9.28
N SER A 230 11.90 -4.18 10.00
CA SER A 230 12.79 -5.34 9.83
C SER A 230 12.16 -6.68 10.27
N LYS A 231 11.23 -6.69 11.23
CA LYS A 231 10.42 -7.88 11.55
C LYS A 231 9.49 -8.23 10.38
N PHE A 232 8.79 -7.25 9.80
CA PHE A 232 7.94 -7.46 8.62
C PHE A 232 8.75 -7.97 7.43
N ARG A 233 9.90 -7.35 7.13
CA ARG A 233 10.79 -7.76 6.04
C ARG A 233 11.17 -9.23 6.15
N ARG A 234 11.58 -9.66 7.36
CA ARG A 234 11.91 -11.07 7.63
C ARG A 234 10.70 -11.99 7.44
N MET A 235 9.52 -11.57 7.87
CA MET A 235 8.29 -12.35 7.68
C MET A 235 7.98 -12.56 6.20
N VAL A 236 8.15 -11.54 5.35
CA VAL A 236 8.00 -11.66 3.90
C VAL A 236 9.00 -12.66 3.32
N VAL A 237 10.30 -12.45 3.55
CA VAL A 237 11.36 -13.30 2.98
C VAL A 237 11.23 -14.76 3.42
N THR A 238 10.81 -15.00 4.66
CA THR A 238 10.72 -16.36 5.21
C THR A 238 9.51 -17.13 4.68
N ASN A 239 8.39 -16.45 4.43
CA ASN A 239 7.12 -17.14 4.15
C ASN A 239 6.71 -17.11 2.68
N PHE A 240 7.25 -16.20 1.88
CA PHE A 240 6.87 -16.00 0.48
C PHE A 240 8.08 -16.16 -0.44
N PRO A 241 8.63 -17.36 -0.62
CA PRO A 241 9.95 -17.56 -1.24
C PRO A 241 10.09 -17.03 -2.68
N ARG A 242 8.97 -16.81 -3.38
CA ARG A 242 8.93 -16.38 -4.78
C ARG A 242 8.49 -14.91 -4.93
N TRP A 243 8.40 -14.14 -3.84
CA TRP A 243 7.94 -12.74 -3.87
C TRP A 243 8.75 -11.88 -4.85
N ALA A 244 10.06 -12.13 -5.01
CA ALA A 244 10.93 -11.34 -5.88
C ALA A 244 10.66 -11.58 -7.38
N GLU A 245 10.10 -12.74 -7.72
CA GLU A 245 9.78 -13.16 -9.08
C GLU A 245 8.31 -12.86 -9.45
N ALA A 246 7.48 -12.58 -8.45
CA ALA A 246 6.04 -12.37 -8.61
C ALA A 246 5.74 -11.01 -9.22
N GLY A 247 5.06 -10.91 -10.35
CA GLY A 247 4.85 -9.59 -10.97
C GLY A 247 4.83 -9.61 -12.49
N PRO A 248 4.23 -8.60 -13.13
CA PRO A 248 4.59 -8.27 -14.50
C PRO A 248 6.07 -7.82 -14.54
N ASP A 249 6.73 -8.10 -15.67
CA ASP A 249 8.10 -7.66 -15.98
C ASP A 249 8.15 -6.14 -16.24
N VAL A 250 7.83 -5.36 -15.20
CA VAL A 250 7.96 -3.90 -15.19
C VAL A 250 8.85 -3.49 -14.03
N VAL A 251 9.70 -2.50 -14.27
CA VAL A 251 10.60 -1.94 -13.26
C VAL A 251 9.77 -1.06 -12.33
N TRP A 252 9.42 -1.56 -11.14
CA TRP A 252 8.61 -0.91 -10.09
C TRP A 252 9.32 0.22 -9.36
#